data_AF-A0A7I0EGM3-F1
#
_entry.id   AF-A0A7I0EGM3-F1
#
_cell.length_a   1.000
_cell.length_b   1.000
_cell.length_c   1.000
_cell.angle_alpha   90.00
_cell.angle_beta   90.00
_cell.angle_gamma   90.00
#
_symmetry.space_group_name_H-M   'P 1'
#
loop_
_entity.id
_entity.type
_entity.pdbx_description
1 polymer ?
#
loop_
_entity_poly.entity_id
_entity_poly.type
_entity_poly.pdbx_seq_one_letter_code
_entity_poly.pdbx_strand_id
1 'polypeptide(L)'
;MSALGSIDGLTAAIHAAPERRDWVIGLDLSLTGTGWAIYGTDGFRTGLIKSTGKKGTSLLERWCRLYDITVQIMEVVPRGALVVIEQPAYSQTGGSHHDRSGLWWMVVQDAMQARHNVVEVTPGGLKKYATGKGNASKDQVLASVVKRYANADVTDNNVADAVVLAAMGARSLGVITEAALPVLNRAAMDAVRWAA
;
A
#
# COMPACT_ATOMS: atom_id res chain seq x y z
N MET A 1 -31.47 4.78 18.75
CA MET A 1 -30.93 3.96 17.65
C MET A 1 -29.97 4.84 16.88
N SER A 2 -28.67 4.63 17.05
CA SER A 2 -27.62 5.53 16.53
C SER A 2 -27.45 5.31 15.02
N ALA A 3 -27.22 6.40 14.28
CA ALA A 3 -26.98 6.43 12.84
C ALA A 3 -25.71 5.68 12.37
N LEU A 4 -25.07 4.91 13.26
CA LEU A 4 -23.89 4.08 13.02
C LEU A 4 -24.23 2.65 12.57
N GLY A 5 -25.52 2.29 12.49
CA GLY A 5 -25.96 0.93 12.13
C GLY A 5 -26.18 0.67 10.64
N SER A 6 -26.05 1.67 9.76
CA SER A 6 -26.25 1.52 8.31
C SER A 6 -24.91 1.63 7.57
N ILE A 7 -24.73 0.84 6.50
CA ILE A 7 -23.60 0.96 5.56
C ILE A 7 -23.47 2.41 5.08
N ASP A 8 -24.59 3.07 4.78
CA ASP A 8 -24.60 4.47 4.33
C ASP A 8 -24.07 5.44 5.39
N GLY A 9 -24.31 5.15 6.67
CA GLY A 9 -23.80 5.94 7.80
C GLY A 9 -22.30 5.76 8.01
N LEU A 10 -21.78 4.55 7.78
CA LEU A 10 -20.35 4.28 7.78
C LEU A 10 -19.66 4.96 6.58
N THR A 11 -20.25 4.87 5.40
CA THR A 11 -19.78 5.53 4.17
C THR A 11 -19.71 7.05 4.34
N ALA A 12 -20.80 7.68 4.83
CA ALA A 12 -20.83 9.12 5.06
C ALA A 12 -19.80 9.57 6.12
N ALA A 13 -19.58 8.76 7.17
CA ALA A 13 -18.61 9.08 8.20
C ALA A 13 -17.15 8.87 7.76
N ILE A 14 -16.88 7.94 6.83
CA ILE A 14 -15.59 7.81 6.15
C ILE A 14 -15.33 9.02 5.23
N HIS A 15 -16.38 9.56 4.60
CA HIS A 15 -16.27 10.71 3.69
C HIS A 15 -16.22 12.09 4.38
N ALA A 16 -16.40 12.16 5.71
CA ALA A 16 -16.24 13.41 6.45
C ALA A 16 -14.75 13.81 6.47
N ALA A 17 -14.37 14.74 5.59
CA ALA A 17 -12.98 15.06 5.29
C ALA A 17 -12.22 15.59 6.52
N PRO A 18 -11.16 14.92 6.99
CA PRO A 18 -10.18 15.54 7.88
C PRO A 18 -9.49 16.72 7.15
N GLU A 19 -8.99 17.70 7.91
CA GLU A 19 -8.11 18.75 7.36
C GLU A 19 -7.05 18.12 6.46
N ARG A 20 -6.98 18.57 5.19
CA ARG A 20 -6.03 18.04 4.19
C ARG A 20 -4.62 18.09 4.74
N ARG A 21 -4.08 16.92 5.03
CA ARG A 21 -2.65 16.71 5.15
C ARG A 21 -2.32 15.69 4.08
N ASP A 22 -1.56 16.11 3.07
CA ASP A 22 -1.27 15.34 1.85
C ASP A 22 -0.28 14.18 2.12
N TRP A 23 -0.45 13.46 3.24
CA TRP A 23 0.30 12.26 3.55
C TRP A 23 -0.22 11.13 2.69
N VAL A 24 0.69 10.48 1.98
CA VAL A 24 0.41 9.26 1.24
C VAL A 24 1.27 8.16 1.81
N ILE A 25 0.71 6.99 2.04
CA ILE A 25 1.47 5.79 2.38
C ILE A 25 1.21 4.70 1.35
N GLY A 26 2.28 4.17 0.77
CA GLY A 26 2.27 2.98 -0.07
C GLY A 26 2.59 1.74 0.77
N LEU A 27 1.83 0.66 0.58
CA LEU A 27 1.98 -0.60 1.33
C LEU A 27 2.09 -1.80 0.39
N ASP A 28 3.24 -2.48 0.44
CA ASP A 28 3.45 -3.80 -0.19
C ASP A 28 3.41 -4.89 0.88
N LEU A 29 2.27 -5.59 0.98
CA LEU A 29 1.99 -6.50 2.08
C LEU A 29 2.62 -7.88 1.86
N SER A 30 3.35 -8.34 2.86
CA SER A 30 3.95 -9.67 2.87
C SER A 30 4.07 -10.21 4.30
N LEU A 31 3.86 -11.52 4.43
CA LEU A 31 4.01 -12.19 5.72
C LEU A 31 5.45 -12.13 6.24
N THR A 32 6.46 -12.02 5.37
CA THR A 32 7.87 -12.07 5.78
C THR A 32 8.59 -10.73 5.75
N GLY A 33 8.08 -9.77 4.98
CA GLY A 33 8.68 -8.45 4.84
C GLY A 33 7.70 -7.50 4.17
N THR A 34 6.88 -6.81 4.96
CA THR A 34 5.95 -5.79 4.46
C THR A 34 6.71 -4.49 4.25
N GLY A 35 6.76 -4.01 3.01
CA GLY A 35 7.36 -2.73 2.66
C GLY A 35 6.37 -1.59 2.89
N TRP A 36 6.85 -0.48 3.44
CA TRP A 36 6.07 0.76 3.53
C TRP A 36 6.88 1.96 3.06
N ALA A 37 6.20 2.92 2.46
CA ALA A 37 6.77 4.20 2.06
C ALA A 37 5.76 5.32 2.32
N ILE A 38 6.17 6.34 3.06
CA ILE A 38 5.37 7.54 3.30
C ILE A 38 5.96 8.65 2.45
N TYR A 39 5.12 9.34 1.69
CA TYR A 39 5.45 10.61 1.08
C TYR A 39 4.76 11.75 1.85
N GLY A 40 5.53 12.76 2.23
CA GLY A 40 5.01 13.98 2.86
C GLY A 40 5.92 15.18 2.65
N THR A 41 5.90 16.14 3.58
CA THR A 41 6.57 17.45 3.41
C THR A 41 8.07 17.35 3.16
N ASP A 42 8.72 16.37 3.78
CA ASP A 42 10.18 16.20 3.72
C ASP A 42 10.61 15.14 2.66
N GLY A 43 9.68 14.71 1.81
CA GLY A 43 9.89 13.67 0.81
C GLY A 43 9.56 12.26 1.31
N PHE A 44 10.30 11.27 0.80
CA PHE A 44 10.05 9.86 1.12
C PHE A 44 10.68 9.45 2.46
N ARG A 45 9.91 8.72 3.25
CA ARG A 45 10.39 7.89 4.36
C ARG A 45 9.98 6.46 4.08
N THR A 46 10.87 5.50 4.28
CA THR A 46 10.65 4.10 3.92
C THR A 46 11.01 3.19 5.07
N GLY A 47 10.52 1.95 5.02
CA GLY A 47 10.94 0.91 5.95
C GLY A 47 10.34 -0.45 5.62
N LEU A 48 10.76 -1.45 6.40
CA LEU A 48 10.38 -2.84 6.21
C LEU A 48 9.98 -3.44 7.55
N ILE A 49 8.74 -3.92 7.65
CA ILE A 49 8.24 -4.69 8.80
C ILE A 49 8.54 -6.17 8.53
N LYS A 50 9.48 -6.72 9.29
CA LYS A 50 9.88 -8.13 9.15
C LYS A 50 9.06 -9.00 10.10
N SER A 51 8.66 -10.17 9.61
CA SER A 51 8.01 -11.18 10.45
C SER A 51 8.45 -12.58 9.99
N THR A 52 8.48 -13.54 10.92
CA THR A 52 8.89 -14.91 10.62
C THR A 52 7.75 -15.86 10.97
N GLY A 53 7.43 -16.77 10.05
CA GLY A 53 6.45 -17.82 10.26
C GLY A 53 7.09 -19.18 10.47
N LYS A 54 6.38 -20.08 11.17
CA LYS A 54 6.74 -21.49 11.29
C LYS A 54 5.67 -22.35 10.62
N LYS A 55 6.09 -23.42 9.94
CA LYS A 55 5.16 -24.43 9.38
C LYS A 55 4.46 -25.17 10.53
N GLY A 56 3.21 -25.61 10.29
CA GLY A 56 2.45 -26.39 11.27
C GLY A 56 1.95 -25.58 12.49
N THR A 57 1.94 -24.26 12.40
CA THR A 57 1.39 -23.38 13.44
C THR A 57 -0.13 -23.47 13.52
N SER A 58 -0.64 -23.31 14.73
CA SER A 58 -2.08 -23.24 15.01
C SER A 58 -2.72 -22.01 14.38
N LEU A 59 -4.06 -22.03 14.25
CA LEU A 59 -4.81 -20.87 13.76
C LEU A 59 -4.61 -19.64 14.66
N LEU A 60 -4.50 -19.83 15.98
CA LEU A 60 -4.24 -18.76 16.94
C LEU A 60 -2.87 -18.10 16.68
N GLU A 61 -1.80 -18.89 16.54
CA GLU A 61 -0.46 -18.35 16.27
C GLU A 61 -0.39 -17.60 14.93
N ARG A 62 -1.08 -18.14 13.91
CA ARG A 62 -1.19 -17.46 12.60
C ARG A 62 -1.92 -16.13 12.75
N TRP A 63 -3.07 -16.12 13.43
CA TRP A 63 -3.84 -14.91 13.68
C TRP A 63 -3.04 -13.87 14.47
N CYS A 64 -2.38 -14.26 15.57
CA CYS A 64 -1.52 -13.36 16.35
C CYS A 64 -0.44 -12.72 15.47
N ARG A 65 0.21 -13.50 14.61
CA ARG A 65 1.20 -12.95 13.68
C ARG A 65 0.59 -11.95 12.70
N LEU A 66 -0.59 -12.22 12.14
CA LEU A 66 -1.25 -11.27 11.24
C LEU A 66 -1.64 -9.98 11.98
N TYR A 67 -2.11 -10.12 13.21
CA TYR A 67 -2.43 -9.02 14.11
C TYR A 67 -1.20 -8.17 14.40
N ASP A 68 -0.08 -8.77 14.81
CA ASP A 68 1.17 -8.08 15.10
C ASP A 68 1.72 -7.30 13.90
N ILE A 69 1.61 -7.87 12.68
CA ILE A 69 2.01 -7.17 11.45
C ILE A 69 1.06 -5.98 11.20
N THR A 70 -0.25 -6.17 11.38
CA THR A 70 -1.26 -5.12 11.19
C THR A 70 -1.04 -3.95 12.14
N VAL A 71 -0.79 -4.23 13.43
CA VAL A 71 -0.48 -3.20 14.43
C VAL A 71 0.75 -2.39 14.03
N GLN A 72 1.85 -3.05 13.66
CA GLN A 72 3.07 -2.36 13.23
C GLN A 72 2.87 -1.51 11.96
N ILE A 73 2.01 -1.95 11.03
CA ILE A 73 1.65 -1.14 9.85
C ILE A 73 0.89 0.10 10.31
N MET A 74 -0.13 -0.06 11.15
CA MET A 74 -0.96 1.06 11.60
C MET A 74 -0.18 2.08 12.44
N GLU A 75 0.87 1.66 13.14
CA GLU A 75 1.79 2.58 13.86
C GLU A 75 2.54 3.54 12.93
N VAL A 76 2.81 3.15 11.68
CA VAL A 76 3.50 4.00 10.71
C VAL A 76 2.54 4.81 9.84
N VAL A 77 1.26 4.44 9.73
CA VAL A 77 0.26 5.14 8.91
C VAL A 77 -0.04 6.53 9.50
N PRO A 78 0.27 7.63 8.79
CA PRO A 78 -0.03 8.97 9.29
C PRO A 78 -1.55 9.21 9.36
N ARG A 79 -2.02 9.85 10.43
CA ARG A 79 -3.44 10.19 10.61
C ARG A 79 -4.00 10.93 9.38
N GLY A 80 -5.09 10.42 8.83
CA GLY A 80 -5.75 11.00 7.65
C GLY A 80 -5.03 10.78 6.32
N ALA A 81 -4.03 9.89 6.27
CA ALA A 81 -3.33 9.56 5.02
C ALA A 81 -4.23 8.93 3.95
N LEU A 82 -3.83 9.12 2.68
CA LEU A 82 -4.19 8.24 1.58
C LEU A 82 -3.32 6.98 1.65
N VAL A 83 -3.94 5.84 1.93
CA VAL A 83 -3.32 4.52 1.97
C VAL A 83 -3.46 3.88 0.59
N VAL A 84 -2.35 3.67 -0.10
CA VAL A 84 -2.30 2.99 -1.40
C VAL A 84 -1.72 1.59 -1.19
N ILE A 85 -2.52 0.57 -1.45
CA ILE A 85 -2.19 -0.83 -1.17
C ILE A 85 -2.20 -1.66 -2.47
N GLU A 86 -1.28 -2.62 -2.61
CA GLU A 86 -1.37 -3.58 -3.72
C GLU A 86 -2.61 -4.48 -3.57
N GLN A 87 -3.32 -4.75 -4.67
CA GLN A 87 -4.38 -5.74 -4.70
C GLN A 87 -3.86 -7.15 -4.42
N PRO A 88 -4.64 -8.02 -3.74
CA PRO A 88 -4.26 -9.42 -3.56
C PRO A 88 -4.14 -10.15 -4.90
N ALA A 89 -3.11 -10.98 -5.03
CA ALA A 89 -2.88 -11.77 -6.24
C ALA A 89 -3.92 -12.91 -6.39
N TYR A 90 -4.92 -12.73 -7.26
CA TYR A 90 -6.03 -13.67 -7.44
C TYR A 90 -5.64 -15.03 -8.04
N SER A 91 -4.50 -15.14 -8.75
CA SER A 91 -4.11 -16.33 -9.52
C SER A 91 -3.22 -17.33 -8.76
N GLN A 92 -2.93 -17.07 -7.49
CA GLN A 92 -1.99 -17.84 -6.70
C GLN A 92 -2.74 -18.83 -5.81
N THR A 93 -2.50 -20.13 -6.00
CA THR A 93 -3.22 -21.23 -5.31
C THR A 93 -2.36 -21.95 -4.25
N GLY A 94 -1.17 -21.44 -3.95
CA GLY A 94 -0.17 -22.06 -3.08
C GLY A 94 -0.09 -21.53 -1.64
N GLY A 95 0.66 -22.23 -0.78
CA GLY A 95 0.72 -22.06 0.68
C GLY A 95 0.80 -20.63 1.21
N SER A 96 0.07 -20.38 2.31
CA SER A 96 -0.15 -19.09 2.97
C SER A 96 -0.97 -18.05 2.18
N HIS A 97 -1.65 -18.45 1.10
CA HIS A 97 -2.56 -17.54 0.37
C HIS A 97 -3.64 -16.94 1.26
N HIS A 98 -4.32 -17.81 2.02
CA HIS A 98 -5.36 -17.40 2.96
C HIS A 98 -4.83 -16.42 4.02
N ASP A 99 -3.60 -16.59 4.49
CA ASP A 99 -2.99 -15.68 5.47
C ASP A 99 -2.65 -14.31 4.86
N ARG A 100 -2.20 -14.26 3.61
CA ARG A 100 -1.96 -12.99 2.91
C ARG A 100 -3.27 -12.24 2.66
N SER A 101 -4.31 -12.94 2.22
CA SER A 101 -5.63 -12.34 2.08
C SER A 101 -6.20 -11.89 3.43
N GLY A 102 -5.97 -12.66 4.50
CA GLY A 102 -6.33 -12.29 5.86
C GLY A 102 -5.61 -11.01 6.32
N LEU A 103 -4.28 -10.94 6.15
CA LEU A 103 -3.48 -9.76 6.46
C LEU A 103 -4.00 -8.52 5.71
N TRP A 104 -4.26 -8.68 4.41
CA TRP A 104 -4.75 -7.59 3.56
C TRP A 104 -6.05 -7.01 4.10
N TRP A 105 -7.04 -7.85 4.41
CA TRP A 105 -8.32 -7.38 4.94
C TRP A 105 -8.21 -6.79 6.35
N MET A 106 -7.33 -7.31 7.21
CA MET A 106 -7.08 -6.73 8.52
C MET A 106 -6.53 -5.30 8.41
N VAL A 107 -5.51 -5.09 7.55
CA VAL A 107 -4.94 -3.77 7.29
C VAL A 107 -5.97 -2.81 6.69
N VAL A 108 -6.74 -3.26 5.71
CA VAL A 108 -7.78 -2.43 5.07
C VAL A 108 -8.89 -2.06 6.06
N GLN A 109 -9.33 -3.01 6.88
CA GLN A 109 -10.34 -2.76 7.90
C GLN A 109 -9.84 -1.73 8.91
N ASP A 110 -8.65 -1.91 9.47
CA ASP A 110 -8.10 -1.01 10.49
C ASP A 110 -7.85 0.39 9.91
N ALA A 111 -7.35 0.48 8.67
CA ALA A 111 -7.20 1.74 7.95
C ALA A 111 -8.54 2.48 7.76
N MET A 112 -9.58 1.79 7.30
CA MET A 112 -10.90 2.37 7.11
C MET A 112 -11.56 2.76 8.44
N GLN A 113 -11.42 1.95 9.49
CA GLN A 113 -11.92 2.26 10.83
C GLN A 113 -11.24 3.51 11.42
N ALA A 114 -9.95 3.68 11.16
CA ALA A 114 -9.17 4.86 11.51
C ALA A 114 -9.42 6.07 10.58
N ARG A 115 -10.41 5.99 9.67
CA ARG A 115 -10.83 7.06 8.75
C ARG A 115 -9.75 7.47 7.74
N HIS A 116 -8.88 6.54 7.34
CA HIS A 116 -8.00 6.73 6.20
C HIS A 116 -8.76 6.50 4.89
N ASN A 117 -8.35 7.19 3.83
CA ASN A 117 -8.79 6.84 2.49
C ASN A 117 -7.92 5.69 1.98
N VAL A 118 -8.53 4.61 1.50
CA VAL A 118 -7.82 3.40 1.06
C VAL A 118 -8.07 3.17 -0.42
N VAL A 119 -7.00 3.07 -1.20
CA VAL A 119 -7.04 2.83 -2.65
C VAL A 119 -6.20 1.61 -2.97
N GLU A 120 -6.74 0.70 -3.76
CA GLU A 120 -6.02 -0.48 -4.23
C GLU A 120 -5.44 -0.30 -5.64
N VAL A 121 -4.25 -0.83 -5.87
CA VAL A 121 -3.55 -0.80 -7.16
C VAL A 121 -3.22 -2.22 -7.60
N THR A 122 -3.49 -2.55 -8.86
CA THR A 122 -3.18 -3.89 -9.39
C THR A 122 -1.66 -4.11 -9.47
N PRO A 123 -1.16 -5.35 -9.31
CA PRO A 123 0.27 -5.65 -9.48
C PRO A 123 0.82 -5.21 -10.84
N GLY A 124 0.01 -5.36 -11.90
CA GLY A 124 0.37 -4.92 -13.24
C GLY A 124 0.39 -3.39 -13.37
N GLY A 125 -0.51 -2.68 -12.69
CA GLY A 125 -0.55 -1.23 -12.61
C GLY A 125 0.71 -0.67 -11.94
N LEU A 126 1.08 -1.21 -10.78
CA LEU A 126 2.30 -0.87 -10.06
C LEU A 126 3.52 -1.03 -10.97
N LYS A 127 3.69 -2.21 -11.57
CA LYS A 127 4.82 -2.51 -12.48
C LYS A 127 4.86 -1.60 -13.69
N LYS A 128 3.70 -1.30 -14.29
CA LYS A 128 3.58 -0.38 -15.43
C LYS A 128 3.97 1.04 -15.02
N TYR A 129 3.56 1.50 -13.85
CA TYR A 129 3.97 2.82 -13.35
C TYR A 129 5.47 2.89 -13.11
N ALA A 130 6.05 1.84 -12.51
CA ALA A 130 7.48 1.77 -12.22
C ALA A 130 8.33 1.69 -13.51
N THR A 131 7.94 0.89 -14.49
CA THR A 131 8.84 0.48 -15.60
C THR A 131 8.32 0.77 -17.01
N GLY A 132 7.05 1.15 -17.14
CA GLY A 132 6.33 1.22 -18.42
C GLY A 132 5.76 -0.13 -18.88
N LYS A 133 6.02 -1.24 -18.17
CA LYS A 133 5.54 -2.59 -18.52
C LYS A 133 4.82 -3.25 -17.35
N GLY A 134 3.60 -3.75 -17.56
CA GLY A 134 2.81 -4.40 -16.51
C GLY A 134 3.31 -5.80 -16.09
N ASN A 135 4.20 -6.40 -16.86
CA ASN A 135 4.77 -7.72 -16.60
C ASN A 135 6.27 -7.69 -16.24
N ALA A 136 6.78 -6.54 -15.79
CA ALA A 136 8.18 -6.41 -15.38
C ALA A 136 8.55 -7.36 -14.22
N SER A 137 9.82 -7.77 -14.20
CA SER A 137 10.40 -8.52 -13.08
C SER A 137 10.61 -7.63 -11.86
N LYS A 138 10.78 -8.25 -10.69
CA LYS A 138 11.05 -7.50 -9.44
C LYS A 138 12.33 -6.65 -9.56
N ASP A 139 13.40 -7.22 -10.10
CA ASP A 139 14.67 -6.51 -10.28
C ASP A 139 14.55 -5.32 -11.26
N GLN A 140 13.71 -5.44 -12.30
CA GLN A 140 13.43 -4.32 -13.21
C GLN A 140 12.69 -3.19 -12.50
N VAL A 141 11.76 -3.52 -11.61
CA VAL A 141 11.08 -2.53 -10.77
C VAL A 141 12.09 -1.86 -9.85
N LEU A 142 12.84 -2.63 -9.05
CA LEU A 142 13.85 -2.09 -8.14
C LEU A 142 14.85 -1.16 -8.82
N ALA A 143 15.44 -1.59 -9.94
CA ALA A 143 16.40 -0.77 -10.68
C ALA A 143 15.77 0.55 -11.18
N SER A 144 14.51 0.51 -11.62
CA SER A 144 13.78 1.69 -12.08
C SER A 144 13.44 2.65 -10.93
N VAL A 145 13.06 2.09 -9.77
CA VAL A 145 12.69 2.86 -8.58
C VAL A 145 13.92 3.53 -7.97
N VAL A 146 15.01 2.79 -7.75
CA VAL A 146 16.29 3.33 -7.24
C VAL A 146 16.80 4.47 -8.13
N LYS A 147 16.71 4.31 -9.45
CA LYS A 147 17.13 5.35 -10.40
C LYS A 147 16.23 6.59 -10.35
N ARG A 148 14.92 6.43 -10.20
CA ARG A 148 13.94 7.52 -10.31
C ARG A 148 13.75 8.29 -9.01
N TYR A 149 13.79 7.60 -7.87
CA TYR A 149 13.54 8.15 -6.55
C TYR A 149 14.80 8.08 -5.69
N ALA A 150 15.86 8.75 -6.16
CA ALA A 150 17.18 8.70 -5.53
C ALA A 150 17.22 9.24 -4.08
N ASN A 151 16.17 9.94 -3.66
CA ASN A 151 15.98 10.45 -2.30
C ASN A 151 15.18 9.50 -1.39
N ALA A 152 14.68 8.38 -1.91
CA ALA A 152 14.07 7.33 -1.10
C ALA A 152 15.12 6.28 -0.74
N ASP A 153 15.15 5.85 0.53
CA ASP A 153 16.00 4.74 0.96
C ASP A 153 15.36 3.40 0.55
N VAL A 154 15.74 2.89 -0.62
CA VAL A 154 15.16 1.67 -1.21
C VAL A 154 16.09 0.50 -0.96
N THR A 155 15.77 -0.32 0.05
CA THR A 155 16.63 -1.41 0.51
C THR A 155 16.34 -2.77 -0.14
N ASP A 156 15.10 -2.98 -0.60
CA ASP A 156 14.69 -4.23 -1.27
C ASP A 156 13.51 -4.01 -2.22
N ASN A 157 13.06 -5.09 -2.86
CA ASN A 157 11.93 -5.07 -3.78
C ASN A 157 10.60 -4.67 -3.10
N ASN A 158 10.38 -5.00 -1.82
CA ASN A 158 9.13 -4.68 -1.14
C ASN A 158 9.06 -3.18 -0.84
N VAL A 159 10.18 -2.59 -0.41
CA VAL A 159 10.31 -1.13 -0.25
C VAL A 159 10.17 -0.42 -1.60
N ALA A 160 10.73 -0.99 -2.67
CA ALA A 160 10.59 -0.41 -4.01
C ALA A 160 9.12 -0.36 -4.47
N ASP A 161 8.38 -1.45 -4.28
CA ASP A 161 6.95 -1.54 -4.59
C ASP A 161 6.14 -0.55 -3.73
N ALA A 162 6.46 -0.42 -2.44
CA ALA A 162 5.84 0.57 -1.55
C ALA A 162 6.10 2.03 -1.99
N VAL A 163 7.33 2.37 -2.40
CA VAL A 163 7.65 3.71 -2.94
C VAL A 163 6.85 4.00 -4.19
N VAL A 164 6.65 3.02 -5.08
CA VAL A 164 5.83 3.17 -6.28
C VAL A 164 4.38 3.47 -5.91
N LEU A 165 3.80 2.71 -4.98
CA LEU A 165 2.42 2.93 -4.51
C LEU A 165 2.25 4.34 -3.90
N ALA A 166 3.20 4.76 -3.07
CA ALA A 166 3.20 6.11 -2.48
C ALA A 166 3.32 7.21 -3.56
N ALA A 167 4.20 7.02 -4.56
CA ALA A 167 4.35 7.95 -5.68
C ALA A 167 3.08 8.03 -6.54
N MET A 168 2.39 6.91 -6.78
CA MET A 168 1.11 6.89 -7.48
C MET A 168 0.05 7.67 -6.69
N GLY A 169 -0.07 7.45 -5.39
CA GLY A 169 -1.00 8.22 -4.55
C GLY A 169 -0.67 9.70 -4.48
N ALA A 170 0.60 10.08 -4.36
CA ALA A 170 1.01 11.49 -4.39
C ALA A 170 0.60 12.14 -5.73
N ARG A 171 0.81 11.42 -6.84
CA ARG A 171 0.40 11.89 -8.17
C ARG A 171 -1.11 12.08 -8.31
N SER A 172 -1.93 11.22 -7.72
CA SER A 172 -3.40 11.39 -7.79
C SER A 172 -3.88 12.61 -7.02
N LEU A 173 -3.11 13.06 -6.02
CA LEU A 173 -3.32 14.32 -5.31
C LEU A 173 -2.70 15.55 -6.02
N GLY A 174 -2.09 15.36 -7.19
CA GLY A 174 -1.44 16.44 -7.95
C GLY A 174 0.01 16.73 -7.54
N VAL A 175 0.59 15.92 -6.66
CA VAL A 175 1.98 16.06 -6.20
C VAL A 175 2.92 15.22 -7.07
N ILE A 176 3.97 15.85 -7.59
CA ILE A 176 4.97 15.18 -8.44
C ILE A 176 6.19 14.83 -7.60
N THR A 177 6.49 13.55 -7.54
CA THR A 177 7.54 12.99 -6.65
C THR A 177 8.86 12.71 -7.35
N GLU A 178 8.84 12.74 -8.68
CA GLU A 178 9.94 12.38 -9.57
C GLU A 178 10.27 13.51 -10.55
N ALA A 179 11.54 13.60 -10.95
CA ALA A 179 11.97 14.61 -11.92
C ALA A 179 11.35 14.39 -13.32
N ALA A 180 11.19 13.13 -13.72
CA ALA A 180 10.58 12.77 -15.00
C ALA A 180 9.92 11.38 -14.95
N LEU A 181 8.74 11.29 -15.57
CA LEU A 181 8.02 10.04 -15.77
C LEU A 181 7.52 9.96 -17.22
N PRO A 182 7.81 8.89 -17.98
CA PRO A 182 7.29 8.75 -19.35
C PRO A 182 5.76 8.66 -19.39
N VAL A 183 5.14 9.05 -20.51
CA VAL A 183 3.68 8.96 -20.73
C VAL A 183 3.17 7.53 -20.52
N LEU A 184 3.93 6.54 -21.03
CA LEU A 184 3.58 5.13 -20.92
C LEU A 184 3.42 4.66 -19.46
N ASN A 185 4.28 5.17 -18.57
CA ASN A 185 4.23 4.89 -17.14
C ASN A 185 3.00 5.56 -16.50
N ARG A 186 2.71 6.82 -16.87
CA ARG A 186 1.54 7.55 -16.35
C ARG A 186 0.21 6.89 -16.71
N ALA A 187 0.13 6.22 -17.86
CA ALA A 187 -1.06 5.45 -18.26
C ALA A 187 -1.37 4.24 -17.34
N ALA A 188 -0.60 4.00 -16.28
CA ALA A 188 -0.99 3.09 -15.20
C ALA A 188 -2.02 3.70 -14.24
N MET A 189 -2.07 5.04 -14.15
CA MET A 189 -2.97 5.77 -13.25
C MET A 189 -4.44 5.62 -13.64
N ASP A 190 -4.72 5.51 -14.94
CA ASP A 190 -6.07 5.51 -15.52
C ASP A 190 -6.92 4.30 -15.10
N ALA A 191 -6.26 3.19 -14.72
CA ALA A 191 -6.93 1.96 -14.31
C ALA A 191 -7.25 1.92 -12.80
N VAL A 192 -6.76 2.89 -12.02
CA VAL A 192 -6.91 2.94 -10.56
C VAL A 192 -8.13 3.79 -10.19
N ARG A 193 -8.90 3.33 -9.21
CA ARG A 193 -10.05 4.06 -8.67
C ARG A 193 -9.59 4.94 -7.51
N TRP A 194 -9.26 6.20 -7.81
CA TRP A 194 -8.69 7.15 -6.86
C TRP A 194 -9.71 7.84 -5.94
N ALA A 195 -10.96 7.92 -6.37
CA ALA A 195 -12.06 8.35 -5.53
C ALA A 195 -12.60 7.13 -4.77
N ALA A 196 -12.71 7.25 -3.44
CA ALA A 196 -13.58 6.39 -2.65
C ALA A 196 -15.03 6.86 -2.81
#